data_AF-A0A5C1EC64-F1
#
_entry.id   AF-A0A5C1EC64-F1
#
_cell.length_a   1.000
_cell.length_b   1.000
_cell.length_c   1.000
_cell.angle_alpha   90.00
_cell.angle_beta   90.00
_cell.angle_gamma   90.00
#
_symmetry.space_group_name_H-M   'P 1'
#
loop_
_entity.id
_entity.type
_entity.pdbx_description
1 polymer ?
#
loop_
_entity_poly.entity_id
_entity_poly.type
_entity_poly.pdbx_seq_one_letter_code
_entity_poly.pdbx_strand_id
1 'polypeptide(L)'
;MEINLYADLGTRDIAGGAGRDVRDEPEFESLQAEIGKLSSPTASGTVDWAQVEALAKALLADKGKDMLVAAYLAGAALQQRGLSGLADGLGVLADMVPRYWETLFPPLQRLRGRRNSLLWLIDRIQVHAAEHDWSGGPPQVPELVARLESSLKVLDGFLGEKDEEGPSLRPVLTLLRGIPLLPVPDEVPQTVASTVTPTVVPATTSDGTTATPAPIAPVQPVTAAFSVAPGDDVEQALEQMCRRSGEIADVLLQASLADARAYRLKRQAVWGSLDNPPPAQGGATRIPSPPEQVITVCDRLLASQSDEGLVQFAEGQLTVSPFWLDLNRICCQALERMGAAYAAATAEVSGETARLLARFPGLEVLTFADGRPFADAETRAWLGSLASAGEGERIAPDPLAGVLAQARRWVAEGDPAAAAAVLQEILQTSVTPLQRLRVHIQLCQLLLTSRLVANLPSFAQVIVDTIDRHHLDEWEPALALDGLQVAYQVFVQAQRERAEALLARIVKLDMGAAVKLAAS
;
A
#
# COMPACT_ATOMS: atom_id res chain seq x y z
N MET A 1 1.19 -22.16 -38.09
CA MET A 1 0.09 -21.27 -38.48
C MET A 1 -0.40 -20.63 -37.19
N GLU A 2 0.12 -19.46 -36.84
CA GLU A 2 -0.31 -18.74 -35.63
C GLU A 2 -1.77 -18.31 -35.80
N ILE A 3 -2.61 -18.64 -34.82
CA ILE A 3 -4.01 -18.24 -34.77
C ILE A 3 -4.02 -16.75 -34.44
N ASN A 4 -4.50 -15.88 -35.34
CA ASN A 4 -4.73 -14.48 -35.02
C ASN A 4 -5.87 -14.42 -33.99
N LEU A 5 -5.51 -14.19 -32.71
CA LEU A 5 -6.42 -14.18 -31.58
C LEU A 5 -7.39 -12.98 -31.58
N TYR A 6 -7.16 -11.99 -32.45
CA TYR A 6 -7.97 -10.78 -32.59
C TYR A 6 -8.62 -10.67 -33.97
N ALA A 7 -8.76 -11.79 -34.68
CA ALA A 7 -9.33 -11.82 -36.02
C ALA A 7 -10.66 -11.03 -36.06
N ASP A 8 -10.74 -10.13 -37.04
CA ASP A 8 -11.87 -9.25 -37.32
C ASP A 8 -12.22 -8.20 -36.26
N LEU A 9 -11.51 -8.10 -35.14
CA LEU A 9 -11.85 -7.11 -34.09
C LEU A 9 -11.74 -5.67 -34.60
N GLY A 10 -10.74 -5.39 -35.45
CA GLY A 10 -10.52 -4.09 -36.06
C GLY A 10 -11.40 -3.81 -37.29
N THR A 11 -11.98 -4.85 -37.91
CA THR A 11 -12.72 -4.72 -39.18
C THR A 11 -14.23 -4.96 -39.03
N ARG A 12 -14.67 -5.71 -38.02
CA ARG A 12 -16.08 -6.05 -37.81
C ARG A 12 -16.89 -4.83 -37.36
N ASP A 13 -17.95 -4.52 -38.10
CA ASP A 13 -18.89 -3.47 -37.74
C ASP A 13 -19.67 -3.84 -36.46
N ILE A 14 -19.92 -2.83 -35.63
CA ILE A 14 -20.85 -2.87 -34.49
C ILE A 14 -22.13 -2.14 -34.91
N ALA A 15 -23.25 -2.29 -34.19
CA ALA A 15 -24.47 -1.54 -34.49
C ALA A 15 -24.18 -0.04 -34.64
N GLY A 16 -24.45 0.53 -35.82
CA GLY A 16 -24.08 1.91 -36.17
C GLY A 16 -22.66 2.09 -36.75
N GLY A 17 -22.00 1.02 -37.20
CA GLY A 17 -20.64 1.03 -37.73
C GLY A 17 -19.61 0.93 -36.62
N ALA A 18 -19.30 2.06 -35.98
CA ALA A 18 -18.31 2.14 -34.90
C ALA A 18 -18.89 1.84 -33.50
N GLY A 19 -20.19 1.57 -33.37
CA GLY A 19 -20.83 1.38 -32.07
C GLY A 19 -21.06 2.69 -31.32
N ARG A 20 -20.99 2.66 -29.99
CA ARG A 20 -21.23 3.81 -29.10
C ARG A 20 -20.01 4.17 -28.26
N ASP A 21 -20.04 5.34 -27.63
CA ASP A 21 -19.01 5.74 -26.67
C ASP A 21 -19.03 4.76 -25.49
N VAL A 22 -17.86 4.19 -25.18
CA VAL A 22 -17.70 3.14 -24.17
C VAL A 22 -17.42 3.70 -22.78
N ARG A 23 -17.29 5.03 -22.61
CA ARG A 23 -16.89 5.66 -21.34
C ARG A 23 -17.83 5.36 -20.17
N ASP A 24 -19.12 5.13 -20.43
CA ASP A 24 -20.13 4.81 -19.42
C ASP A 24 -20.31 3.28 -19.21
N GLU A 25 -19.53 2.45 -19.91
CA GLU A 25 -19.60 0.98 -19.76
C GLU A 25 -18.83 0.54 -18.49
N PRO A 26 -19.41 -0.35 -17.66
CA PRO A 26 -18.71 -0.86 -16.47
C PRO A 26 -17.42 -1.63 -16.81
N GLU A 27 -17.38 -2.26 -17.98
CA GLU A 27 -16.16 -2.91 -18.48
C GLU A 27 -15.05 -1.88 -18.77
N PHE A 28 -15.41 -0.66 -19.19
CA PHE A 28 -14.44 0.42 -19.41
C PHE A 28 -13.93 1.01 -18.09
N GLU A 29 -14.79 1.19 -17.10
CA GLU A 29 -14.38 1.59 -15.75
C GLU A 29 -13.40 0.57 -15.15
N SER A 30 -13.73 -0.72 -15.26
CA SER A 30 -12.87 -1.81 -14.79
C SER A 30 -11.53 -1.83 -15.54
N LEU A 31 -11.55 -1.58 -16.86
CA LEU A 31 -10.33 -1.48 -17.68
C LEU A 31 -9.46 -0.29 -17.25
N GLN A 32 -10.05 0.87 -16.96
CA GLN A 32 -9.34 2.04 -16.45
C GLN A 32 -8.77 1.81 -15.05
N ALA A 33 -9.52 1.13 -14.17
CA ALA A 33 -9.04 0.78 -12.84
C ALA A 33 -7.81 -0.12 -12.91
N GLU A 34 -7.81 -1.10 -13.82
CA GLU A 34 -6.70 -2.03 -14.02
C GLU A 34 -5.46 -1.33 -14.61
N ILE A 35 -5.63 -0.47 -15.62
CA ILE A 35 -4.54 0.34 -16.17
C ILE A 35 -4.04 1.38 -15.17
N GLY A 36 -4.93 1.93 -14.33
CA GLY A 36 -4.60 2.90 -13.29
C GLY A 36 -3.60 2.37 -12.26
N LYS A 37 -3.49 1.04 -12.13
CA LYS A 37 -2.46 0.39 -11.31
C LYS A 37 -1.04 0.72 -11.76
N LEU A 38 -0.82 1.02 -13.05
CA LEU A 38 0.50 1.42 -13.60
C LEU A 38 1.02 2.73 -13.03
N SER A 39 0.10 3.62 -12.67
CA SER A 39 0.42 4.96 -12.17
C SER A 39 0.24 5.05 -10.66
N SER A 40 -0.13 3.95 -10.01
CA SER A 40 -0.36 3.85 -8.57
C SER A 40 0.64 2.88 -7.94
N PRO A 41 1.71 3.37 -7.30
CA PRO A 41 2.67 2.57 -6.53
C PRO A 41 2.10 1.82 -5.31
N THR A 42 0.79 1.84 -5.13
CA THR A 42 0.01 1.14 -4.09
C THR A 42 -1.19 0.38 -4.61
N ALA A 43 -1.41 0.37 -5.91
CA ALA A 43 -2.29 -0.61 -6.48
C ALA A 43 -1.77 -2.01 -6.10
N SER A 44 -2.65 -2.82 -5.53
CA SER A 44 -2.32 -4.18 -5.11
C SER A 44 -2.24 -5.07 -6.35
N GLY A 45 -1.08 -5.69 -6.53
CA GLY A 45 -0.74 -6.52 -7.67
C GLY A 45 -0.09 -5.74 -8.82
N THR A 46 0.72 -6.45 -9.60
CA THR A 46 1.05 -6.01 -10.95
C THR A 46 -0.23 -5.96 -11.79
N VAL A 47 -0.25 -5.14 -12.83
CA VAL A 47 -1.38 -5.07 -13.77
C VAL A 47 -1.71 -6.47 -14.27
N ASP A 48 -2.96 -6.90 -14.11
CA ASP A 48 -3.46 -8.10 -14.75
C ASP A 48 -3.68 -7.81 -16.23
N TRP A 49 -2.62 -7.97 -17.01
CA TRP A 49 -2.66 -7.78 -18.45
C TRP A 49 -3.63 -8.75 -19.16
N ALA A 50 -3.98 -9.90 -18.53
CA ALA A 50 -4.94 -10.84 -19.11
C ALA A 50 -6.35 -10.25 -19.02
N GLN A 51 -6.66 -9.66 -17.87
CA GLN A 51 -7.90 -8.95 -17.64
C GLN A 51 -8.02 -7.71 -18.55
N VAL A 52 -6.95 -6.91 -18.67
CA VAL A 52 -6.91 -5.77 -19.60
C VAL A 52 -7.21 -6.21 -21.03
N GLU A 53 -6.54 -7.28 -21.49
CA GLU A 53 -6.74 -7.85 -22.83
C GLU A 53 -8.17 -8.38 -23.02
N ALA A 54 -8.76 -9.04 -22.02
CA ALA A 54 -10.12 -9.57 -22.08
C ALA A 54 -11.19 -8.47 -22.12
N LEU A 55 -11.08 -7.46 -21.25
CA LEU A 55 -12.00 -6.33 -21.18
C LEU A 55 -11.93 -5.48 -22.46
N ALA A 56 -10.72 -5.20 -22.95
CA ALA A 56 -10.56 -4.43 -24.18
C ALA A 56 -11.12 -5.16 -25.40
N LYS A 57 -10.97 -6.49 -25.47
CA LYS A 57 -11.61 -7.30 -26.52
C LYS A 57 -13.12 -7.21 -26.47
N ALA A 58 -13.73 -7.38 -25.31
CA ALA A 58 -15.18 -7.34 -25.15
C ALA A 58 -15.76 -5.98 -25.59
N LEU A 59 -15.12 -4.88 -25.18
CA LEU A 59 -15.53 -3.53 -25.56
C LEU A 59 -15.46 -3.30 -27.08
N LEU A 60 -14.36 -3.70 -27.72
CA LEU A 60 -14.14 -3.51 -29.16
C LEU A 60 -14.94 -4.47 -30.04
N ALA A 61 -15.37 -5.61 -29.49
CA ALA A 61 -16.21 -6.58 -30.20
C ALA A 61 -17.68 -6.12 -30.24
N ASP A 62 -18.21 -5.63 -29.10
CA ASP A 62 -19.66 -5.52 -28.92
C ASP A 62 -20.17 -4.10 -28.61
N LYS A 63 -19.32 -3.21 -28.08
CA LYS A 63 -19.78 -1.89 -27.58
C LYS A 63 -19.39 -0.74 -28.51
N GLY A 64 -18.09 -0.54 -28.76
CA GLY A 64 -17.62 0.61 -29.51
C GLY A 64 -16.16 0.54 -29.94
N LYS A 65 -15.87 1.09 -31.12
CA LYS A 65 -14.51 1.26 -31.65
C LYS A 65 -13.88 2.48 -30.97
N ASP A 66 -13.12 2.23 -29.90
CA ASP A 66 -12.44 3.26 -29.12
C ASP A 66 -10.91 3.12 -29.24
N MET A 67 -10.26 4.24 -29.53
CA MET A 67 -8.82 4.32 -29.80
C MET A 67 -7.96 4.08 -28.57
N LEU A 68 -8.44 4.47 -27.38
CA LEU A 68 -7.75 4.21 -26.11
C LEU A 68 -7.87 2.73 -25.75
N VAL A 69 -9.06 2.14 -25.93
CA VAL A 69 -9.27 0.71 -25.69
C VAL A 69 -8.41 -0.15 -26.61
N ALA A 70 -8.31 0.21 -27.90
CA ALA A 70 -7.43 -0.48 -28.83
C ALA A 70 -5.93 -0.30 -28.50
N ALA A 71 -5.53 0.87 -28.01
CA ALA A 71 -4.19 1.09 -27.50
C ALA A 71 -3.89 0.21 -26.28
N TYR A 72 -4.82 0.10 -25.33
CA TYR A 72 -4.69 -0.80 -24.17
C TYR A 72 -4.64 -2.27 -24.58
N LEU A 73 -5.46 -2.69 -25.54
CA LEU A 73 -5.40 -4.05 -26.09
C LEU A 73 -4.00 -4.36 -26.64
N ALA A 74 -3.43 -3.46 -27.46
CA ALA A 74 -2.09 -3.65 -28.02
C ALA A 74 -1.00 -3.68 -26.94
N GLY A 75 -1.09 -2.79 -25.93
CA GLY A 75 -0.16 -2.78 -24.80
C GLY A 75 -0.25 -4.03 -23.92
N ALA A 76 -1.46 -4.53 -23.66
CA ALA A 76 -1.67 -5.76 -22.91
C ALA A 76 -1.16 -6.99 -23.65
N ALA A 77 -1.47 -7.08 -24.95
CA ALA A 77 -0.99 -8.15 -25.81
C ALA A 77 0.55 -8.21 -25.83
N LEU A 78 1.20 -7.04 -25.88
CA LEU A 78 2.66 -6.92 -25.80
C LEU A 78 3.18 -7.50 -24.47
N GLN A 79 2.56 -7.15 -23.35
CA GLN A 79 2.99 -7.64 -22.02
C GLN A 79 2.76 -9.15 -21.85
N GLN A 80 1.73 -9.69 -22.49
CA GLN A 80 1.37 -11.11 -22.39
C GLN A 80 2.24 -12.01 -23.28
N ARG A 81 2.47 -11.58 -24.52
CA ARG A 81 3.01 -12.44 -25.59
C ARG A 81 4.20 -11.80 -26.32
N GLY A 82 4.72 -10.68 -25.84
CA GLY A 82 5.82 -9.98 -26.47
C GLY A 82 5.47 -9.47 -27.87
N LEU A 83 6.43 -9.58 -28.79
CA LEU A 83 6.32 -9.01 -30.14
C LEU A 83 5.18 -9.63 -30.97
N SER A 84 4.86 -10.91 -30.78
CA SER A 84 3.73 -11.55 -31.48
C SER A 84 2.39 -10.96 -31.04
N GLY A 85 2.20 -10.76 -29.73
CA GLY A 85 1.02 -10.08 -29.19
C GLY A 85 0.92 -8.62 -29.64
N LEU A 86 2.03 -7.89 -29.64
CA LEU A 86 2.06 -6.52 -30.16
C LEU A 86 1.66 -6.47 -31.64
N ALA A 87 2.11 -7.43 -32.44
CA ALA A 87 1.78 -7.49 -33.86
C ALA A 87 0.28 -7.72 -34.09
N ASP A 88 -0.35 -8.58 -33.30
CA ASP A 88 -1.80 -8.77 -33.37
C ASP A 88 -2.54 -7.49 -32.96
N GLY A 89 -2.12 -6.83 -31.87
CA GLY A 89 -2.76 -5.62 -31.36
C GLY A 89 -2.60 -4.40 -32.29
N LEU A 90 -1.41 -4.22 -32.88
CA LEU A 90 -1.18 -3.19 -33.90
C LEU A 90 -1.97 -3.47 -35.19
N GLY A 91 -2.18 -4.74 -35.53
CA GLY A 91 -3.09 -5.13 -36.62
C GLY A 91 -4.50 -4.61 -36.39
N VAL A 92 -5.05 -4.77 -35.18
CA VAL A 92 -6.37 -4.23 -34.82
C VAL A 92 -6.42 -2.71 -35.00
N LEU A 93 -5.41 -1.99 -34.53
CA LEU A 93 -5.33 -0.53 -34.72
C LEU A 93 -5.22 -0.14 -36.21
N ALA A 94 -4.36 -0.83 -36.97
CA ALA A 94 -4.12 -0.56 -38.38
C ALA A 94 -5.36 -0.84 -39.26
N ASP A 95 -6.21 -1.78 -38.85
CA ASP A 95 -7.50 -2.04 -39.49
C ASP A 95 -8.57 -1.04 -39.05
N MET A 96 -8.66 -0.76 -37.74
CA MET A 96 -9.73 0.04 -37.15
C MET A 96 -9.61 1.52 -37.48
N VAL A 97 -8.40 2.09 -37.40
CA VAL A 97 -8.17 3.54 -37.53
C VAL A 97 -8.56 4.04 -38.93
N PRO A 98 -8.10 3.44 -40.04
CA PRO A 98 -8.50 3.89 -41.37
C PRO A 98 -10.00 3.69 -41.66
N ARG A 99 -10.57 2.58 -41.18
CA ARG A 99 -11.95 2.20 -41.47
C ARG A 99 -12.97 3.06 -40.74
N TYR A 100 -12.72 3.37 -39.47
CA TYR A 100 -13.68 4.05 -38.61
C TYR A 100 -13.26 5.47 -38.22
N TRP A 101 -12.24 6.07 -38.86
CA TRP A 101 -11.70 7.37 -38.46
C TRP A 101 -12.76 8.43 -38.16
N GLU A 102 -13.77 8.55 -39.02
CA GLU A 102 -14.82 9.56 -38.88
C GLU A 102 -15.78 9.29 -37.70
N THR A 103 -15.91 8.02 -37.27
CA THR A 103 -16.96 7.56 -36.34
C THR A 103 -16.44 6.91 -35.06
N LEU A 104 -15.15 6.58 -34.97
CA LEU A 104 -14.53 5.98 -33.79
C LEU A 104 -14.38 6.99 -32.65
N PHE A 105 -14.25 6.46 -31.44
CA PHE A 105 -14.15 7.23 -30.20
C PHE A 105 -12.68 7.40 -29.76
N PRO A 106 -12.29 8.54 -29.16
CA PRO A 106 -13.06 9.78 -29.02
C PRO A 106 -13.44 10.41 -30.38
N PRO A 107 -14.53 11.19 -30.49
CA PRO A 107 -14.95 11.80 -31.76
C PRO A 107 -13.92 12.82 -32.27
N LEU A 108 -13.99 13.21 -33.55
CA LEU A 108 -13.05 14.16 -34.18
C LEU A 108 -12.97 15.52 -33.47
N GLN A 109 -14.01 15.96 -32.78
CA GLN A 109 -13.94 17.18 -31.95
C GLN A 109 -12.97 17.04 -30.76
N ARG A 110 -12.56 15.82 -30.42
CA ARG A 110 -11.63 15.46 -29.34
C ARG A 110 -10.37 14.80 -29.89
N LEU A 111 -9.78 15.32 -30.98
CA LEU A 111 -8.52 14.82 -31.56
C LEU A 111 -7.39 14.66 -30.53
N ARG A 112 -7.29 15.56 -29.53
CA ARG A 112 -6.31 15.42 -28.45
C ARG A 112 -6.42 14.10 -27.68
N GLY A 113 -7.64 13.58 -27.48
CA GLY A 113 -7.85 12.28 -26.83
C GLY A 113 -7.36 11.11 -27.68
N ARG A 114 -7.51 11.21 -29.01
CA ARG A 114 -6.92 10.25 -29.97
C ARG A 114 -5.40 10.28 -29.89
N ARG A 115 -4.80 11.47 -29.94
CA ARG A 115 -3.33 11.66 -29.79
C ARG A 115 -2.81 11.04 -28.49
N ASN A 116 -3.48 11.31 -27.36
CA ASN A 116 -3.10 10.76 -26.06
C ASN A 116 -3.17 9.22 -26.01
N SER A 117 -4.12 8.63 -26.73
CA SER A 117 -4.25 7.17 -26.82
C SER A 117 -3.04 6.54 -27.52
N LEU A 118 -2.56 7.17 -28.59
CA LEU A 118 -1.35 6.73 -29.30
C LEU A 118 -0.09 6.98 -28.48
N LEU A 119 0.02 8.14 -27.84
CA LEU A 119 1.16 8.45 -26.95
C LEU A 119 1.30 7.40 -25.85
N TRP A 120 0.20 7.03 -25.20
CA TRP A 120 0.22 5.98 -24.18
C TRP A 120 0.79 4.65 -24.73
N LEU A 121 0.41 4.25 -25.95
CA LEU A 121 0.92 3.03 -26.58
C LEU A 121 2.40 3.15 -26.95
N ILE A 122 2.82 4.30 -27.51
CA ILE A 122 4.22 4.56 -27.88
C ILE A 122 5.10 4.44 -26.63
N ASP A 123 4.73 5.13 -25.54
CA ASP A 123 5.48 5.10 -24.28
C ASP A 123 5.54 3.66 -23.74
N ARG A 124 4.42 2.93 -23.79
CA ARG A 124 4.36 1.53 -23.34
C ARG A 124 5.30 0.62 -24.13
N ILE A 125 5.35 0.76 -25.45
CA ILE A 125 6.25 -0.01 -26.31
C ILE A 125 7.71 0.33 -26.00
N GLN A 126 8.02 1.61 -25.81
CA GLN A 126 9.38 2.06 -25.48
C GLN A 126 9.86 1.52 -24.14
N VAL A 127 9.02 1.57 -23.10
CA VAL A 127 9.32 1.00 -21.79
C VAL A 127 9.59 -0.50 -21.91
N HIS A 128 8.70 -1.25 -22.55
CA HIS A 128 8.87 -2.69 -22.72
C HIS A 128 10.12 -3.03 -23.54
N ALA A 129 10.42 -2.27 -24.60
CA ALA A 129 11.61 -2.46 -25.44
C ALA A 129 12.91 -2.24 -24.66
N ALA A 130 12.92 -1.27 -23.75
CA ALA A 130 14.06 -1.00 -22.87
C ALA A 130 14.22 -2.08 -21.78
N GLU A 131 13.12 -2.51 -21.15
CA GLU A 131 13.13 -3.55 -20.11
C GLU A 131 13.60 -4.91 -20.62
N HIS A 132 13.32 -5.23 -21.88
CA HIS A 132 13.63 -6.53 -22.49
C HIS A 132 14.81 -6.49 -23.48
N ASP A 133 15.51 -5.35 -23.57
CA ASP A 133 16.63 -5.10 -24.51
C ASP A 133 16.38 -5.69 -25.90
N TRP A 134 15.41 -5.14 -26.63
CA TRP A 134 15.03 -5.65 -27.96
C TRP A 134 16.20 -5.75 -28.96
N SER A 135 17.23 -4.91 -28.82
CA SER A 135 18.43 -4.94 -29.65
C SER A 135 19.41 -6.06 -29.31
N GLY A 136 19.54 -6.40 -28.02
CA GLY A 136 20.40 -7.48 -27.53
C GLY A 136 19.68 -8.82 -27.34
N GLY A 137 18.36 -8.85 -27.51
CA GLY A 137 17.50 -10.01 -27.29
C GLY A 137 17.66 -11.14 -28.33
N PRO A 138 16.92 -12.26 -28.16
CA PRO A 138 16.98 -13.39 -29.09
C PRO A 138 16.50 -12.99 -30.50
N PRO A 139 17.09 -13.55 -31.57
CA PRO A 139 16.70 -13.24 -32.92
C PRO A 139 15.24 -13.63 -33.19
N GLN A 140 14.52 -12.77 -33.90
CA GLN A 140 13.10 -12.90 -34.19
C GLN A 140 12.84 -13.36 -35.62
N VAL A 141 11.69 -13.96 -35.84
CA VAL A 141 11.23 -14.40 -37.17
C VAL A 141 11.01 -13.16 -38.07
N PRO A 142 11.61 -13.09 -39.28
CA PRO A 142 11.50 -11.92 -40.17
C PRO A 142 10.06 -11.53 -40.51
N GLU A 143 9.17 -12.51 -40.70
CA GLU A 143 7.76 -12.29 -40.99
C GLU A 143 7.04 -11.55 -39.86
N LEU A 144 7.40 -11.82 -38.60
CA LEU A 144 6.83 -11.15 -37.43
C LEU A 144 7.22 -9.66 -37.41
N VAL A 145 8.51 -9.37 -37.61
CA VAL A 145 9.01 -7.98 -37.64
C VAL A 145 8.44 -7.23 -38.84
N ALA A 146 8.33 -7.88 -40.01
CA ALA A 146 7.70 -7.30 -41.19
C ALA A 146 6.21 -6.94 -40.95
N ARG A 147 5.47 -7.80 -40.23
CA ARG A 147 4.06 -7.56 -39.87
C ARG A 147 3.90 -6.35 -38.93
N LEU A 148 4.78 -6.21 -37.94
CA LEU A 148 4.85 -5.05 -37.05
C LEU A 148 5.13 -3.77 -37.84
N GLU A 149 6.17 -3.79 -38.68
CA GLU A 149 6.53 -2.63 -39.51
C GLU A 149 5.41 -2.22 -40.46
N SER A 150 4.73 -3.19 -41.08
CA SER A 150 3.62 -2.94 -42.00
C SER A 150 2.47 -2.22 -41.28
N SER A 151 2.06 -2.72 -40.11
CA SER A 151 0.97 -2.12 -39.32
C SER A 151 1.32 -0.68 -38.87
N LEU A 152 2.55 -0.45 -38.42
CA LEU A 152 3.01 0.90 -38.04
C LEU A 152 3.11 1.86 -39.23
N LYS A 153 3.53 1.40 -40.41
CA LYS A 153 3.59 2.23 -41.62
C LYS A 153 2.19 2.64 -42.08
N VAL A 154 1.20 1.73 -42.03
CA VAL A 154 -0.20 2.04 -42.32
C VAL A 154 -0.72 3.11 -41.37
N LEU A 155 -0.47 2.94 -40.06
CA LEU A 155 -0.88 3.90 -39.05
C LEU A 155 -0.19 5.27 -39.20
N ASP A 156 1.14 5.32 -39.32
CA ASP A 156 1.91 6.59 -39.43
C ASP A 156 1.52 7.35 -40.70
N GLY A 157 1.33 6.64 -41.82
CA GLY A 157 0.90 7.24 -43.08
C GLY A 157 -0.51 7.82 -42.98
N PHE A 158 -1.48 7.03 -42.51
CA PHE A 158 -2.86 7.48 -42.39
C PHE A 158 -3.02 8.63 -41.38
N LEU A 159 -2.35 8.53 -40.22
CA LEU A 159 -2.40 9.58 -39.20
C LEU A 159 -1.70 10.86 -39.66
N GLY A 160 -0.59 10.75 -40.39
CA GLY A 160 0.09 11.92 -40.96
C GLY A 160 -0.77 12.70 -41.96
N GLU A 161 -1.66 12.02 -42.70
CA GLU A 161 -2.63 12.66 -43.59
C GLU A 161 -3.82 13.29 -42.84
N LYS A 162 -4.23 12.70 -41.72
CA LYS A 162 -5.46 13.08 -40.99
C LYS A 162 -5.23 14.02 -39.80
N ASP A 163 -4.03 14.05 -39.25
CA ASP A 163 -3.67 14.81 -38.04
C ASP A 163 -2.18 15.18 -38.04
N GLU A 164 -1.84 16.33 -38.67
CA GLU A 164 -0.45 16.81 -38.78
C GLU A 164 0.24 17.06 -37.42
N GLU A 165 -0.53 17.37 -36.38
CA GLU A 165 -0.03 17.59 -35.01
C GLU A 165 -0.05 16.31 -34.15
N GLY A 166 -0.32 15.15 -34.76
CA GLY A 166 -0.36 13.86 -34.10
C GLY A 166 1.04 13.33 -33.72
N PRO A 167 1.14 12.38 -32.78
CA PRO A 167 2.40 11.75 -32.44
C PRO A 167 2.91 10.87 -33.59
N SER A 168 4.20 10.95 -33.90
CA SER A 168 4.82 10.10 -34.94
C SER A 168 5.18 8.72 -34.40
N LEU A 169 4.97 7.68 -35.22
CA LEU A 169 5.34 6.29 -34.90
C LEU A 169 6.76 5.91 -35.37
N ARG A 170 7.49 6.85 -35.98
CA ARG A 170 8.88 6.66 -36.44
C ARG A 170 9.85 6.20 -35.35
N PRO A 171 9.76 6.67 -34.08
CA PRO A 171 10.62 6.14 -33.01
C PRO A 171 10.41 4.64 -32.80
N VAL A 172 9.16 4.16 -32.84
CA VAL A 172 8.84 2.74 -32.68
C VAL A 172 9.34 1.93 -33.88
N LEU A 173 9.18 2.44 -35.11
CA LEU A 173 9.77 1.82 -36.31
C LEU A 173 11.30 1.69 -36.21
N THR A 174 11.96 2.67 -35.58
CA THR A 174 13.42 2.63 -35.39
C THR A 174 13.83 1.57 -34.38
N LEU A 175 13.06 1.39 -33.29
CA LEU A 175 13.27 0.30 -32.33
C LEU A 175 13.14 -1.07 -33.00
N LEU A 176 12.12 -1.27 -33.85
CA LEU A 176 11.90 -2.55 -34.54
C LEU A 176 13.06 -2.92 -35.49
N ARG A 177 13.65 -1.94 -36.16
CA ARG A 177 14.82 -2.16 -37.04
C ARG A 177 16.07 -2.60 -36.29
N GLY A 178 16.12 -2.34 -34.98
CA GLY A 178 17.21 -2.79 -34.11
C GLY A 178 17.10 -4.24 -33.67
N ILE A 179 15.97 -4.92 -33.93
CA ILE A 179 15.73 -6.29 -33.48
C ILE A 179 16.57 -7.26 -34.33
N PRO A 180 17.36 -8.16 -33.72
CA PRO A 180 18.09 -9.18 -34.46
C PRO A 180 17.10 -10.13 -35.14
N LEU A 181 17.36 -10.48 -36.39
CA LEU A 181 16.51 -11.39 -37.16
C LEU A 181 17.15 -12.77 -37.24
N LEU A 182 16.32 -13.80 -37.21
CA LEU A 182 16.75 -15.14 -37.57
C LEU A 182 17.25 -15.09 -39.02
N PRO A 183 18.40 -15.70 -39.33
CA PRO A 183 18.84 -15.82 -40.70
C PRO A 183 17.73 -16.55 -41.45
N VAL A 184 17.16 -15.87 -42.45
CA VAL A 184 16.30 -16.52 -43.43
C VAL A 184 17.16 -17.66 -43.98
N PRO A 185 16.73 -18.94 -43.86
CA PRO A 185 17.41 -20.00 -44.58
C PRO A 185 17.39 -19.56 -46.03
N ASP A 186 18.58 -19.24 -46.59
CA ASP A 186 18.73 -19.05 -48.01
C ASP A 186 17.98 -20.21 -48.67
N GLU A 187 17.06 -19.88 -49.58
CA GLU A 187 16.40 -20.87 -50.42
C GLU A 187 17.49 -21.81 -50.94
N VAL A 188 17.57 -23.01 -50.36
CA VAL A 188 18.28 -24.10 -50.99
C VAL A 188 17.52 -24.28 -52.31
N PRO A 189 18.17 -24.09 -53.47
CA PRO A 189 17.47 -24.14 -54.74
C PRO A 189 16.72 -25.45 -54.84
N GLN A 190 15.42 -25.35 -55.10
CA GLN A 190 14.59 -26.49 -55.47
C GLN A 190 15.33 -27.29 -56.55
N THR A 191 15.81 -28.47 -56.18
CA THR A 191 16.22 -29.48 -57.15
C THR A 191 15.27 -30.65 -57.01
N VAL A 192 14.55 -30.84 -58.11
CA VAL A 192 13.54 -31.84 -58.41
C VAL A 192 13.84 -33.28 -57.97
N ALA A 193 12.74 -33.97 -57.66
CA ALA A 193 12.50 -35.41 -57.81
C ALA A 193 13.22 -36.38 -56.85
N SER A 194 12.43 -37.03 -55.98
CA SER A 194 11.96 -38.39 -56.27
C SER A 194 10.87 -38.83 -55.29
N THR A 195 9.74 -39.20 -55.89
CA THR A 195 8.78 -40.25 -55.50
C THR A 195 9.23 -41.19 -54.37
N VAL A 196 8.43 -41.27 -53.30
CA VAL A 196 7.81 -42.52 -52.84
C VAL A 196 6.41 -42.24 -52.30
N THR A 197 5.47 -43.07 -52.76
CA THR A 197 4.04 -43.23 -52.49
C THR A 197 3.62 -43.30 -51.00
N PRO A 198 2.30 -43.09 -50.72
CA PRO A 198 1.76 -42.93 -49.38
C PRO A 198 1.40 -44.27 -48.74
N THR A 199 1.61 -44.38 -47.43
CA THR A 199 1.03 -45.46 -46.61
C THR A 199 -0.08 -44.89 -45.76
N VAL A 200 -1.32 -45.16 -46.18
CA VAL A 200 -2.55 -44.98 -45.41
C VAL A 200 -2.76 -46.25 -44.57
N VAL A 201 -2.99 -46.10 -43.27
CA VAL A 201 -3.79 -47.04 -42.45
C VAL A 201 -4.61 -46.22 -41.44
N PRO A 202 -5.89 -46.57 -41.20
CA PRO A 202 -6.95 -45.63 -40.86
C PRO A 202 -7.31 -45.62 -39.36
N ALA A 203 -7.93 -44.53 -38.90
CA ALA A 203 -8.68 -44.53 -37.65
C ALA A 203 -9.95 -43.67 -37.78
N THR A 204 -11.05 -44.38 -38.06
CA THR A 204 -12.41 -44.21 -37.52
C THR A 204 -13.05 -42.82 -37.45
N THR A 205 -14.05 -42.63 -38.31
CA THR A 205 -15.18 -41.70 -38.20
C THR A 205 -16.22 -42.16 -37.18
N SER A 206 -16.66 -41.25 -36.31
CA SER A 206 -18.01 -41.06 -35.71
C SER A 206 -17.84 -40.09 -34.53
N ASP A 207 -18.70 -39.15 -34.20
CA ASP A 207 -19.98 -38.73 -34.74
C ASP A 207 -20.22 -37.29 -34.27
N GLY A 208 -21.04 -36.54 -35.01
CA GLY A 208 -21.50 -35.23 -34.57
C GLY A 208 -22.42 -35.35 -33.35
N THR A 209 -22.24 -34.47 -32.37
CA THR A 209 -23.30 -34.17 -31.41
C THR A 209 -23.28 -32.69 -31.10
N THR A 210 -24.32 -32.01 -31.56
CA THR A 210 -24.75 -30.67 -31.16
C THR A 210 -24.97 -30.63 -29.65
N ALA A 211 -24.17 -29.83 -28.93
CA ALA A 211 -24.43 -29.45 -27.55
C ALA A 211 -25.06 -28.05 -27.50
N THR A 212 -26.37 -28.04 -27.26
CA THR A 212 -27.20 -26.88 -26.91
C THR A 212 -26.64 -26.16 -25.67
N PRO A 213 -26.66 -24.80 -25.60
CA PRO A 213 -26.21 -24.08 -24.42
C PRO A 213 -27.19 -24.31 -23.25
N ALA A 214 -26.65 -24.69 -22.09
CA ALA A 214 -27.41 -24.84 -20.86
C ALA A 214 -27.82 -23.46 -20.29
N PRO A 215 -28.94 -23.36 -19.54
CA PRO A 215 -29.43 -22.08 -19.02
C PRO A 215 -28.48 -21.52 -17.96
N ILE A 216 -28.19 -20.23 -18.07
CA ILE A 216 -27.46 -19.44 -17.07
C ILE A 216 -28.30 -19.44 -15.78
N ALA A 217 -27.79 -20.07 -14.73
CA ALA A 217 -28.36 -19.94 -13.39
C ALA A 217 -28.05 -18.53 -12.84
N PRO A 218 -28.97 -17.89 -12.10
CA PRO A 218 -28.73 -16.57 -11.53
C PRO A 218 -27.59 -16.62 -10.51
N VAL A 219 -26.55 -15.84 -10.76
CA VAL A 219 -25.40 -15.65 -9.87
C VAL A 219 -25.89 -14.89 -8.63
N GLN A 220 -25.96 -15.57 -7.49
CA GLN A 220 -26.12 -14.88 -6.21
C GLN A 220 -24.77 -14.26 -5.80
N PRO A 221 -24.76 -13.06 -5.18
CA PRO A 221 -23.53 -12.44 -4.70
C PRO A 221 -23.00 -13.26 -3.53
N VAL A 222 -21.91 -13.99 -3.75
CA VAL A 222 -21.17 -14.64 -2.68
C VAL A 222 -20.31 -13.56 -2.03
N THR A 223 -20.75 -13.03 -0.89
CA THR A 223 -19.83 -12.33 0.02
C THR A 223 -18.88 -13.37 0.59
N ALA A 224 -17.74 -13.58 -0.07
CA ALA A 224 -16.69 -14.42 0.47
C ALA A 224 -16.15 -13.77 1.76
N ALA A 225 -16.34 -14.44 2.89
CA ALA A 225 -15.74 -14.05 4.15
C ALA A 225 -14.20 -14.16 4.02
N PHE A 226 -13.47 -13.16 4.49
CA PHE A 226 -12.01 -13.23 4.56
C PHE A 226 -11.64 -14.30 5.61
N SER A 227 -11.07 -15.42 5.17
CA SER A 227 -10.57 -16.49 6.03
C SER A 227 -9.19 -16.92 5.56
N VAL A 228 -8.28 -17.13 6.51
CA VAL A 228 -6.95 -17.70 6.25
C VAL A 228 -6.90 -19.07 6.92
N ALA A 229 -6.80 -20.13 6.13
CA ALA A 229 -6.69 -21.51 6.59
C ALA A 229 -5.23 -22.01 6.53
N PRO A 230 -4.87 -23.05 7.32
CA PRO A 230 -3.56 -23.67 7.23
C PRO A 230 -3.32 -24.25 5.82
N GLY A 231 -2.33 -23.74 5.09
CA GLY A 231 -2.02 -24.12 3.72
C GLY A 231 -2.40 -23.09 2.65
N ASP A 232 -3.10 -22.02 3.03
CA ASP A 232 -3.36 -20.88 2.15
C ASP A 232 -2.08 -20.06 1.89
N ASP A 233 -2.09 -19.33 0.77
CA ASP A 233 -1.03 -18.39 0.45
C ASP A 233 -1.10 -17.18 1.41
N VAL A 234 -0.28 -17.24 2.45
CA VAL A 234 -0.19 -16.21 3.50
C VAL A 234 0.18 -14.84 2.91
N GLU A 235 0.98 -14.81 1.84
CA GLU A 235 1.38 -13.57 1.17
C GLU A 235 0.16 -12.92 0.51
N GLN A 236 -0.63 -13.72 -0.21
CA GLN A 236 -1.88 -13.24 -0.81
C GLN A 236 -2.89 -12.76 0.25
N ALA A 237 -2.96 -13.44 1.40
CA ALA A 237 -3.82 -13.03 2.51
C ALA A 237 -3.36 -11.71 3.16
N LEU A 238 -2.05 -11.53 3.33
CA LEU A 238 -1.45 -10.29 3.81
C LEU A 238 -1.70 -9.13 2.84
N GLU A 239 -1.54 -9.34 1.54
CA GLU A 239 -1.84 -8.33 0.52
C GLU A 239 -3.30 -7.89 0.55
N GLN A 240 -4.22 -8.85 0.66
CA GLN A 240 -5.65 -8.55 0.80
C GLN A 240 -5.97 -7.78 2.08
N MET A 241 -5.32 -8.13 3.19
CA MET A 241 -5.46 -7.41 4.46
C MET A 241 -4.93 -5.97 4.35
N CYS A 242 -3.73 -5.78 3.78
CA CYS A 242 -3.14 -4.46 3.57
C CYS A 242 -4.03 -3.58 2.68
N ARG A 243 -4.52 -4.13 1.55
CA ARG A 243 -5.44 -3.43 0.65
C ARG A 243 -6.70 -2.96 1.36
N ARG A 244 -7.40 -3.88 2.04
CA ARG A 244 -8.63 -3.56 2.79
C ARG A 244 -8.37 -2.57 3.92
N SER A 245 -7.21 -2.66 4.58
CA SER A 245 -6.82 -1.68 5.61
C SER A 245 -6.65 -0.28 5.02
N GLY A 246 -6.08 -0.17 3.81
CA GLY A 246 -5.95 1.08 3.08
C GLY A 246 -7.30 1.72 2.71
N GLU A 247 -8.23 0.90 2.21
CA GLU A 247 -9.62 1.32 1.88
C GLU A 247 -10.38 1.80 3.13
N ILE A 248 -10.28 1.06 4.24
CA ILE A 248 -10.88 1.46 5.51
C ILE A 248 -10.26 2.78 6.00
N ALA A 249 -8.95 2.95 5.88
CA ALA A 249 -8.28 4.20 6.25
C ALA A 249 -8.80 5.38 5.43
N ASP A 250 -9.05 5.21 4.12
CA ASP A 250 -9.63 6.27 3.27
C ASP A 250 -11.03 6.67 3.74
N VAL A 251 -11.89 5.69 4.05
CA VAL A 251 -13.23 5.96 4.55
C VAL A 251 -13.19 6.69 5.90
N LEU A 252 -12.28 6.31 6.80
CA LEU A 252 -12.12 6.98 8.08
C LEU A 252 -11.61 8.42 7.91
N LEU A 253 -10.64 8.66 7.02
CA LEU A 253 -10.12 10.00 6.73
C LEU A 253 -11.19 10.90 6.09
N GLN A 254 -12.02 10.34 5.20
CA GLN A 254 -13.16 11.07 4.60
C GLN A 254 -14.20 11.48 5.65
N ALA A 255 -14.41 10.64 6.68
CA ALA A 255 -15.33 10.94 7.76
C ALA A 255 -14.75 11.95 8.77
N SER A 256 -13.46 11.83 9.11
CA SER A 256 -12.79 12.70 10.07
C SER A 256 -11.26 12.60 9.99
N LEU A 257 -10.60 13.74 9.75
CA LEU A 257 -9.14 13.85 9.85
C LEU A 257 -8.61 13.72 11.30
N ALA A 258 -9.48 13.75 12.32
CA ALA A 258 -9.07 13.53 13.70
C ALA A 258 -9.00 12.04 14.08
N ASP A 259 -9.46 11.13 13.20
CA ASP A 259 -9.46 9.70 13.50
C ASP A 259 -8.06 9.09 13.38
N ALA A 260 -7.40 8.95 14.53
CA ALA A 260 -6.06 8.39 14.64
C ALA A 260 -5.92 6.99 14.01
N ARG A 261 -7.00 6.19 14.00
CA ARG A 261 -6.96 4.83 13.43
C ARG A 261 -6.69 4.86 11.94
N ALA A 262 -7.17 5.90 11.25
CA ALA A 262 -7.02 6.03 9.81
C ALA A 262 -5.54 6.15 9.42
N TYR A 263 -4.79 7.00 10.13
CA TYR A 263 -3.35 7.18 9.91
C TYR A 263 -2.55 5.91 10.18
N ARG A 264 -2.87 5.21 11.27
CA ARG A 264 -2.25 3.93 11.62
C ARG A 264 -2.48 2.87 10.54
N LEU A 265 -3.75 2.67 10.16
CA LEU A 265 -4.14 1.70 9.14
C LEU A 265 -3.53 2.04 7.78
N LYS A 266 -3.40 3.33 7.44
CA LYS A 266 -2.77 3.77 6.20
C LYS A 266 -1.29 3.36 6.14
N ARG A 267 -0.50 3.61 7.18
CA ARG A 267 0.92 3.21 7.20
C ARG A 267 1.07 1.69 7.22
N GLN A 268 0.22 0.98 7.95
CA GLN A 268 0.20 -0.48 7.94
C GLN A 268 -0.16 -1.05 6.57
N ALA A 269 -1.09 -0.42 5.85
CA ALA A 269 -1.42 -0.82 4.48
C ALA A 269 -0.24 -0.60 3.51
N VAL A 270 0.50 0.50 3.67
CA VAL A 270 1.59 0.88 2.76
C VAL A 270 2.89 0.14 3.05
N TRP A 271 3.24 -0.08 4.33
CA TRP A 271 4.51 -0.67 4.74
C TRP A 271 4.37 -2.06 5.36
N GLY A 272 3.16 -2.57 5.57
CA GLY A 272 2.90 -3.80 6.32
C GLY A 272 3.55 -5.05 5.70
N SER A 273 3.49 -5.17 4.38
CA SER A 273 4.10 -6.29 3.62
C SER A 273 5.58 -6.05 3.24
N LEU A 274 6.17 -4.93 3.64
CA LEU A 274 7.55 -4.62 3.29
C LEU A 274 8.51 -5.36 4.23
N ASP A 275 9.18 -6.40 3.73
CA ASP A 275 10.14 -7.20 4.51
C ASP A 275 11.58 -6.72 4.42
N ASN A 276 11.95 -6.08 3.31
CA ASN A 276 13.32 -5.62 3.05
C ASN A 276 13.31 -4.15 2.59
N PRO A 277 14.37 -3.39 2.88
CA PRO A 277 14.51 -2.05 2.32
C PRO A 277 14.68 -2.13 0.80
N PRO A 278 14.33 -1.07 0.06
CA PRO A 278 14.50 -1.06 -1.39
C PRO A 278 15.98 -1.23 -1.77
N PRO A 279 16.29 -2.01 -2.82
CA PRO A 279 17.66 -2.25 -3.22
C PRO A 279 18.32 -0.94 -3.67
N ALA A 280 19.47 -0.63 -3.09
CA ALA A 280 20.23 0.59 -3.35
C ALA A 280 21.67 0.28 -3.75
N GLN A 281 22.22 1.05 -4.69
CA GLN A 281 23.64 1.05 -5.03
C GLN A 281 24.25 2.41 -4.70
N GLY A 282 25.16 2.46 -3.74
CA GLY A 282 25.76 3.73 -3.29
C GLY A 282 24.75 4.73 -2.72
N GLY A 283 23.63 4.26 -2.18
CA GLY A 283 22.53 5.10 -1.65
C GLY A 283 21.42 5.42 -2.66
N ALA A 284 21.64 5.17 -3.95
CA ALA A 284 20.63 5.40 -4.99
C ALA A 284 19.79 4.16 -5.27
N THR A 285 18.47 4.32 -5.28
CA THR A 285 17.51 3.27 -5.61
C THR A 285 17.07 3.35 -7.08
N ARG A 286 16.40 2.31 -7.58
CA ARG A 286 15.75 2.33 -8.91
C ARG A 286 14.31 2.81 -8.86
N ILE A 287 13.86 3.34 -7.72
CA ILE A 287 12.48 3.78 -7.52
C ILE A 287 12.30 5.14 -8.20
N PRO A 288 11.27 5.31 -9.05
CA PRO A 288 11.00 6.61 -9.67
C PRO A 288 10.62 7.63 -8.60
N SER A 289 11.07 8.87 -8.79
CA SER A 289 10.65 9.97 -7.92
C SER A 289 9.19 10.36 -8.18
N PRO A 290 8.53 11.03 -7.22
CA PRO A 290 7.20 11.58 -7.44
C PRO A 290 7.18 12.50 -8.67
N PRO A 291 6.11 12.46 -9.50
CA PRO A 291 6.02 13.32 -10.68
C PRO A 291 6.16 14.80 -10.33
N GLU A 292 6.82 15.58 -11.20
CA GLU A 292 7.08 17.00 -10.95
C GLU A 292 5.79 17.82 -10.74
N GLN A 293 4.69 17.42 -11.38
CA GLN A 293 3.37 18.00 -11.17
C GLN A 293 2.88 17.81 -9.73
N VAL A 294 3.10 16.63 -9.14
CA VAL A 294 2.70 16.31 -7.77
C VAL A 294 3.53 17.12 -6.77
N ILE A 295 4.84 17.22 -7.01
CA ILE A 295 5.74 18.05 -6.20
C ILE A 295 5.32 19.52 -6.24
N THR A 296 5.02 20.04 -7.44
CA THR A 296 4.54 21.42 -7.60
C THR A 296 3.24 21.67 -6.85
N VAL A 297 2.33 20.69 -6.79
CA VAL A 297 1.09 20.79 -6.00
C VAL A 297 1.41 20.82 -4.50
N CYS A 298 2.33 19.97 -4.03
CA CYS A 298 2.80 19.98 -2.65
C CYS A 298 3.37 21.36 -2.24
N ASP A 299 4.26 21.92 -3.07
CA ASP A 299 4.88 23.23 -2.82
C ASP A 299 3.84 24.35 -2.73
N ARG A 300 2.82 24.33 -3.62
CA ARG A 300 1.72 25.29 -3.59
C ARG A 300 0.88 25.15 -2.32
N LEU A 301 0.58 23.93 -1.89
CA LEU A 301 -0.19 23.68 -0.67
C LEU A 301 0.58 24.17 0.57
N LEU A 302 1.88 23.89 0.64
CA LEU A 302 2.77 24.37 1.70
C LEU A 302 2.80 25.91 1.75
N ALA A 303 2.85 26.57 0.59
CA ALA A 303 2.79 28.03 0.51
C ALA A 303 1.42 28.61 0.91
N SER A 304 0.33 27.87 0.64
CA SER A 304 -1.05 28.30 0.95
C SER A 304 -1.47 28.12 2.40
N GLN A 305 -0.69 27.38 3.21
CA GLN A 305 -0.98 27.03 4.61
C GLN A 305 -2.37 26.38 4.84
N SER A 306 -2.91 25.67 3.85
CA SER A 306 -4.12 24.86 4.04
C SER A 306 -3.76 23.53 4.71
N ASP A 307 -3.83 23.47 6.04
CA ASP A 307 -3.43 22.27 6.80
C ASP A 307 -4.29 21.04 6.48
N GLU A 308 -5.61 21.22 6.36
CA GLU A 308 -6.52 20.12 5.95
C GLU A 308 -6.18 19.58 4.56
N GLY A 309 -5.91 20.47 3.61
CA GLY A 309 -5.51 20.10 2.26
C GLY A 309 -4.14 19.41 2.21
N LEU A 310 -3.20 19.84 3.06
CA LEU A 310 -1.89 19.19 3.22
C LEU A 310 -2.02 17.78 3.77
N VAL A 311 -2.86 17.58 4.78
CA VAL A 311 -3.15 16.25 5.34
C VAL A 311 -3.76 15.35 4.26
N GLN A 312 -4.81 15.80 3.58
CA GLN A 312 -5.45 15.02 2.51
C GLN A 312 -4.49 14.68 1.36
N PHE A 313 -3.67 15.65 0.95
CA PHE A 313 -2.65 15.45 -0.08
C PHE A 313 -1.60 14.42 0.38
N ALA A 314 -1.05 14.58 1.58
CA ALA A 314 -0.02 13.70 2.10
C ALA A 314 -0.52 12.26 2.25
N GLU A 315 -1.72 12.06 2.80
CA GLU A 315 -2.32 10.72 2.96
C GLU A 315 -2.67 10.07 1.61
N GLY A 316 -3.15 10.86 0.64
CA GLY A 316 -3.43 10.38 -0.71
C GLY A 316 -2.15 9.97 -1.46
N GLN A 317 -1.10 10.79 -1.35
CA GLN A 317 0.18 10.53 -2.01
C GLN A 317 1.03 9.48 -1.31
N LEU A 318 0.87 9.25 0.00
CA LEU A 318 1.65 8.23 0.72
C LEU A 318 1.47 6.84 0.11
N THR A 319 0.25 6.59 -0.36
CA THR A 319 -0.10 5.37 -1.07
C THR A 319 0.70 5.37 -2.40
N VAL A 320 0.62 6.42 -3.19
CA VAL A 320 1.29 6.49 -4.50
C VAL A 320 2.82 6.69 -4.41
N SER A 321 3.38 7.06 -3.26
CA SER A 321 4.80 7.30 -3.08
C SER A 321 5.25 6.87 -1.69
N PRO A 322 5.32 5.54 -1.43
CA PRO A 322 5.57 4.96 -0.10
C PRO A 322 6.85 5.41 0.57
N PHE A 323 7.86 5.77 -0.25
CA PHE A 323 9.20 6.15 0.20
C PHE A 323 9.44 7.67 0.12
N TRP A 324 8.44 8.47 -0.24
CA TRP A 324 8.53 9.92 -0.11
C TRP A 324 8.25 10.31 1.35
N LEU A 325 9.29 10.23 2.18
CA LEU A 325 9.18 10.36 3.63
C LEU A 325 8.75 11.76 4.07
N ASP A 326 8.99 12.78 3.24
CA ASP A 326 8.55 14.15 3.49
C ASP A 326 7.04 14.24 3.73
N LEU A 327 6.24 13.39 3.07
CA LEU A 327 4.78 13.35 3.25
C LEU A 327 4.39 13.11 4.71
N ASN A 328 5.14 12.30 5.45
CA ASN A 328 4.83 12.00 6.85
C ASN A 328 5.14 13.21 7.76
N ARG A 329 6.25 13.90 7.52
CA ARG A 329 6.56 15.15 8.25
C ARG A 329 5.50 16.22 7.96
N ILE A 330 5.17 16.42 6.69
CA ILE A 330 4.18 17.41 6.25
C ILE A 330 2.82 17.14 6.91
N CYS A 331 2.38 15.88 6.91
CA CYS A 331 1.14 15.47 7.58
C CYS A 331 1.19 15.74 9.09
N CYS A 332 2.24 15.32 9.79
CA CYS A 332 2.39 15.56 11.22
C CYS A 332 2.34 17.05 11.56
N GLN A 333 3.12 17.88 10.88
CA GLN A 333 3.19 19.31 11.14
C GLN A 333 1.83 20.00 10.85
N ALA A 334 1.11 19.56 9.82
CA ALA A 334 -0.23 20.07 9.53
C ALA A 334 -1.22 19.69 10.65
N LEU A 335 -1.25 18.42 11.07
CA LEU A 335 -2.10 17.96 12.18
C LEU A 335 -1.79 18.69 13.49
N GLU A 336 -0.51 18.95 13.79
CA GLU A 336 -0.10 19.73 14.96
C GLU A 336 -0.65 21.16 14.94
N ARG A 337 -0.61 21.83 13.78
CA ARG A 337 -1.17 23.18 13.60
C ARG A 337 -2.69 23.21 13.68
N MET A 338 -3.36 22.13 13.30
CA MET A 338 -4.82 21.97 13.44
C MET A 338 -5.26 21.80 14.91
N GLY A 339 -4.32 21.53 15.83
CA GLY A 339 -4.51 21.63 17.27
C GLY A 339 -4.73 20.32 18.02
N ALA A 340 -5.03 20.42 19.32
CA ALA A 340 -4.99 19.28 20.26
C ALA A 340 -5.96 18.12 19.92
N ALA A 341 -7.05 18.39 19.19
CA ALA A 341 -7.98 17.35 18.74
C ALA A 341 -7.32 16.31 17.81
N TYR A 342 -6.23 16.69 17.14
CA TYR A 342 -5.49 15.86 16.19
C TYR A 342 -4.24 15.21 16.80
N ALA A 343 -3.96 15.44 18.09
CA ALA A 343 -2.75 14.94 18.75
C ALA A 343 -2.62 13.41 18.68
N ALA A 344 -3.74 12.68 18.77
CA ALA A 344 -3.75 11.22 18.61
C ALA A 344 -3.38 10.80 17.18
N ALA A 345 -3.84 11.54 16.16
CA ALA A 345 -3.47 11.30 14.77
C ALA A 345 -1.98 11.59 14.52
N THR A 346 -1.46 12.73 15.02
CA THR A 346 -0.03 13.07 14.96
C THR A 346 0.84 11.98 15.60
N ALA A 347 0.41 11.43 16.74
CA ALA A 347 1.11 10.37 17.43
C ALA A 347 1.17 9.06 16.61
N GLU A 348 0.09 8.70 15.91
CA GLU A 348 0.07 7.51 15.04
C GLU A 348 0.96 7.70 13.80
N VAL A 349 0.94 8.88 13.15
CA VAL A 349 1.82 9.15 12.00
C VAL A 349 3.29 9.10 12.41
N SER A 350 3.66 9.80 13.48
CA SER A 350 5.03 9.83 14.01
C SER A 350 5.48 8.45 14.48
N GLY A 351 4.61 7.74 15.20
CA GLY A 351 4.89 6.43 15.75
C GLY A 351 5.11 5.36 14.67
N GLU A 352 4.26 5.32 13.65
CA GLU A 352 4.41 4.37 12.53
C GLU A 352 5.63 4.69 11.66
N THR A 353 5.91 5.98 11.43
CA THR A 353 7.13 6.39 10.70
C THR A 353 8.40 5.99 11.46
N ALA A 354 8.40 6.13 12.79
CA ALA A 354 9.49 5.66 13.63
C ALA A 354 9.64 4.13 13.60
N ARG A 355 8.53 3.36 13.54
CA ARG A 355 8.58 1.89 13.38
C ARG A 355 9.22 1.50 12.05
N LEU A 356 8.90 2.20 10.96
CA LEU A 356 9.51 1.95 9.66
C LEU A 356 11.03 2.12 9.71
N LEU A 357 11.50 3.23 10.26
CA LEU A 357 12.95 3.50 10.37
C LEU A 357 13.66 2.54 11.32
N ALA A 358 13.02 2.13 12.40
CA ALA A 358 13.57 1.10 13.28
C ALA A 358 13.71 -0.25 12.57
N ARG A 359 12.78 -0.59 11.67
CA ARG A 359 12.85 -1.82 10.85
C ARG A 359 13.91 -1.70 9.74
N PHE A 360 14.06 -0.52 9.15
CA PHE A 360 14.99 -0.25 8.05
C PHE A 360 15.87 0.98 8.32
N PRO A 361 16.91 0.85 9.18
CA PRO A 361 17.85 1.94 9.43
C PRO A 361 18.58 2.36 8.15
N GLY A 362 18.70 3.68 7.92
CA GLY A 362 19.36 4.23 6.72
C GLY A 362 18.41 4.47 5.55
N LEU A 363 17.12 4.16 5.68
CA LEU A 363 16.11 4.50 4.67
C LEU A 363 16.03 6.03 4.43
N GLU A 364 16.27 6.81 5.48
CA GLU A 364 16.23 8.27 5.47
C GLU A 364 17.37 8.95 4.68
N VAL A 365 18.42 8.20 4.32
CA VAL A 365 19.54 8.70 3.51
C VAL A 365 19.52 8.20 2.06
N LEU A 366 18.53 7.38 1.69
CA LEU A 366 18.39 6.88 0.32
C LEU A 366 17.83 7.94 -0.63
N THR A 367 18.07 7.72 -1.92
CA THR A 367 17.57 8.56 -3.01
C THR A 367 16.78 7.77 -4.05
N PHE A 368 15.86 8.46 -4.73
CA PHE A 368 15.17 7.99 -5.92
C PHE A 368 16.12 7.86 -7.12
N ALA A 369 15.64 7.27 -8.22
CA ALA A 369 16.41 7.02 -9.43
C ALA A 369 16.98 8.29 -10.09
N ASP A 370 16.31 9.43 -9.91
CA ASP A 370 16.74 10.74 -10.41
C ASP A 370 17.69 11.49 -9.43
N GLY A 371 18.05 10.86 -8.31
CA GLY A 371 18.92 11.42 -7.28
C GLY A 371 18.21 12.29 -6.23
N ARG A 372 16.89 12.52 -6.34
CA ARG A 372 16.13 13.20 -5.28
C ARG A 372 16.14 12.36 -3.99
N PRO A 373 16.31 12.95 -2.81
CA PRO A 373 16.31 12.19 -1.57
C PRO A 373 14.90 11.71 -1.21
N PHE A 374 14.81 10.58 -0.51
CA PHE A 374 13.56 10.11 0.10
C PHE A 374 13.06 11.06 1.19
N ALA A 375 14.00 11.66 1.91
CA ALA A 375 13.78 12.67 2.93
C ALA A 375 14.65 13.90 2.68
N ASP A 376 14.04 15.08 2.56
CA ASP A 376 14.73 16.36 2.53
C ASP A 376 15.49 16.64 3.85
N ALA A 377 16.24 17.74 3.90
CA ALA A 377 17.04 18.07 5.09
C ALA A 377 16.20 18.30 6.36
N GLU A 378 14.99 18.89 6.22
CA GLU A 378 14.08 19.15 7.33
C GLU A 378 13.44 17.84 7.81
N THR A 379 13.05 16.98 6.88
CA THR A 379 12.52 15.64 7.14
C THR A 379 13.56 14.77 7.83
N ARG A 380 14.82 14.76 7.39
CA ARG A 380 15.88 14.02 8.11
C ARG A 380 16.07 14.49 9.55
N ALA A 381 15.99 15.81 9.79
CA ALA A 381 16.08 16.34 11.14
C ALA A 381 14.88 15.91 12.01
N TRP A 382 13.67 15.94 11.46
CA TRP A 382 12.46 15.45 12.13
C TRP A 382 12.52 13.93 12.40
N LEU A 383 12.98 13.12 11.43
CA LEU A 383 13.15 11.68 11.62
C LEU A 383 14.17 11.36 12.73
N GLY A 384 15.24 12.15 12.85
CA GLY A 384 16.20 12.03 13.95
C GLY A 384 15.58 12.30 15.33
N SER A 385 14.63 13.24 15.43
CA SER A 385 13.92 13.49 16.70
C SER A 385 12.97 12.34 17.07
N LEU A 386 12.41 11.64 16.08
CA LEU A 386 11.61 10.43 16.31
C LEU A 386 12.44 9.25 16.81
N ALA A 387 13.65 9.06 16.29
CA ALA A 387 14.55 7.98 16.70
C ALA A 387 14.99 8.13 18.16
N SER A 388 15.32 9.36 18.57
CA SER A 388 15.66 9.70 19.96
C SER A 388 14.47 9.65 20.91
N ALA A 389 13.26 9.92 20.43
CA ALA A 389 12.02 9.66 21.20
C ALA A 389 11.71 8.16 21.34
N GLY A 390 12.22 7.30 20.44
CA GLY A 390 12.06 5.85 20.43
C GLY A 390 13.06 5.06 21.30
N GLU A 391 14.16 5.69 21.72
CA GLU A 391 15.05 5.18 22.78
C GLU A 391 14.48 5.41 24.19
N GLY A 392 13.39 6.18 24.29
CA GLY A 392 12.47 6.12 25.42
C GLY A 392 11.64 4.85 25.33
N GLU A 393 12.01 3.86 26.15
CA GLU A 393 11.26 2.65 26.52
C GLU A 393 9.79 2.67 26.01
N ARG A 394 9.52 1.93 24.93
CA ARG A 394 8.16 1.76 24.39
C ARG A 394 7.31 1.00 25.42
N ILE A 395 6.68 1.75 26.32
CA ILE A 395 5.67 1.23 27.24
C ILE A 395 4.50 0.73 26.40
N ALA A 396 4.34 -0.61 26.31
CA ALA A 396 3.09 -1.20 25.84
C ALA A 396 1.91 -0.51 26.56
N PRO A 397 0.79 -0.20 25.88
CA PRO A 397 -0.32 0.50 26.52
C PRO A 397 -0.70 -0.27 27.78
N ASP A 398 -0.48 0.36 28.93
CA ASP A 398 -0.67 -0.28 30.22
C ASP A 398 -2.14 -0.68 30.32
N PRO A 399 -2.47 -2.00 30.32
CA PRO A 399 -3.85 -2.45 30.31
C PRO A 399 -4.61 -2.01 31.57
N LEU A 400 -3.88 -1.59 32.61
CA LEU A 400 -4.44 -1.05 33.83
C LEU A 400 -4.64 0.47 33.80
N ALA A 401 -4.03 1.23 32.87
CA ALA A 401 -4.03 2.69 32.93
C ALA A 401 -5.45 3.29 32.95
N GLY A 402 -6.35 2.78 32.10
CA GLY A 402 -7.75 3.24 32.07
C GLY A 402 -8.49 2.93 33.38
N VAL A 403 -8.28 1.74 33.93
CA VAL A 403 -8.98 1.32 35.15
C VAL A 403 -8.44 2.03 36.39
N LEU A 404 -7.12 2.23 36.47
CA LEU A 404 -6.48 3.01 37.52
C LEU A 404 -6.89 4.48 37.46
N ALA A 405 -7.02 5.06 36.27
CA ALA A 405 -7.53 6.42 36.11
C ALA A 405 -8.99 6.54 36.57
N GLN A 406 -9.83 5.54 36.26
CA GLN A 406 -11.22 5.50 36.70
C GLN A 406 -11.34 5.34 38.22
N ALA A 407 -10.52 4.46 38.83
CA ALA A 407 -10.48 4.31 40.28
C ALA A 407 -10.08 5.61 40.98
N ARG A 408 -9.10 6.36 40.44
CA ARG A 408 -8.72 7.68 40.98
C ARG A 408 -9.85 8.71 40.86
N ARG A 409 -10.66 8.67 39.79
CA ARG A 409 -11.83 9.55 39.64
C ARG A 409 -12.89 9.28 40.69
N TRP A 410 -13.25 8.03 40.91
CA TRP A 410 -14.23 7.70 41.96
C TRP A 410 -13.79 8.10 43.36
N VAL A 411 -12.48 8.01 43.65
CA VAL A 411 -11.92 8.56 44.89
C VAL A 411 -12.09 10.08 44.95
N ALA A 412 -11.83 10.80 43.85
CA ALA A 412 -12.03 12.26 43.78
C ALA A 412 -13.50 12.67 43.89
N GLU A 413 -14.42 11.82 43.42
CA GLU A 413 -15.88 11.99 43.51
C GLU A 413 -16.45 11.61 44.88
N GLY A 414 -15.61 11.10 45.80
CA GLY A 414 -16.00 10.75 47.17
C GLY A 414 -16.57 9.33 47.34
N ASP A 415 -16.40 8.45 46.35
CA ASP A 415 -16.80 7.03 46.40
C ASP A 415 -15.58 6.08 46.36
N PRO A 416 -14.83 5.95 47.47
CA PRO A 416 -13.72 5.00 47.56
C PRO A 416 -14.17 3.54 47.53
N ALA A 417 -15.44 3.22 47.82
CA ALA A 417 -15.95 1.85 47.82
C ALA A 417 -16.08 1.30 46.40
N ALA A 418 -16.61 2.10 45.46
CA ALA A 418 -16.66 1.75 44.04
C ALA A 418 -15.25 1.52 43.46
N ALA A 419 -14.29 2.38 43.81
CA ALA A 419 -12.90 2.24 43.39
C ALA A 419 -12.21 0.99 43.95
N ALA A 420 -12.46 0.64 45.21
CA ALA A 420 -11.97 -0.62 45.77
C ALA A 420 -12.59 -1.85 45.06
N ALA A 421 -13.89 -1.81 44.75
CA ALA A 421 -14.59 -2.92 44.10
C ALA A 421 -14.02 -3.26 42.71
N VAL A 422 -13.78 -2.27 41.87
CA VAL A 422 -13.22 -2.50 40.52
C VAL A 422 -11.75 -2.94 40.57
N LEU A 423 -10.95 -2.39 41.48
CA LEU A 423 -9.56 -2.87 41.66
C LEU A 423 -9.53 -4.32 42.16
N GLN A 424 -10.48 -4.71 43.03
CA GLN A 424 -10.61 -6.09 43.50
C GLN A 424 -11.07 -7.05 42.39
N GLU A 425 -11.96 -6.61 41.50
CA GLU A 425 -12.40 -7.38 40.34
C GLU A 425 -11.23 -7.66 39.37
N ILE A 426 -10.35 -6.69 39.15
CA ILE A 426 -9.12 -6.88 38.36
C ILE A 426 -8.21 -7.95 39.00
N LEU A 427 -8.07 -7.94 40.33
CA LEU A 427 -7.25 -8.94 41.03
C LEU A 427 -7.82 -10.35 40.90
N GLN A 428 -9.13 -10.48 40.67
CA GLN A 428 -9.81 -11.76 40.43
C GLN A 428 -9.71 -12.23 38.97
N THR A 429 -9.49 -11.31 38.03
CA THR A 429 -9.16 -11.65 36.64
C THR A 429 -7.66 -11.96 36.51
N SER A 430 -7.26 -12.78 35.55
CA SER A 430 -5.87 -13.23 35.39
C SER A 430 -4.91 -12.08 35.02
N VAL A 431 -4.39 -11.35 36.01
CA VAL A 431 -3.32 -10.36 35.87
C VAL A 431 -1.93 -10.96 36.08
N THR A 432 -0.93 -10.40 35.39
CA THR A 432 0.48 -10.76 35.59
C THR A 432 0.94 -10.40 37.02
N PRO A 433 2.02 -11.02 37.56
CA PRO A 433 2.52 -10.70 38.90
C PRO A 433 2.84 -9.21 39.10
N LEU A 434 3.41 -8.55 38.07
CA LEU A 434 3.76 -7.14 38.11
C LEU A 434 2.52 -6.23 38.10
N GLN A 435 1.51 -6.57 37.29
CA GLN A 435 0.21 -5.89 37.28
C GLN A 435 -0.51 -6.03 38.62
N ARG A 436 -0.46 -7.23 39.23
CA ARG A 436 -1.03 -7.49 40.56
C ARG A 436 -0.40 -6.58 41.62
N LEU A 437 0.92 -6.40 41.61
CA LEU A 437 1.60 -5.51 42.54
C LEU A 437 1.17 -4.05 42.34
N ARG A 438 1.08 -3.57 41.09
CA ARG A 438 0.58 -2.22 40.78
C ARG A 438 -0.83 -1.98 41.32
N VAL A 439 -1.74 -2.94 41.15
CA VAL A 439 -3.11 -2.85 41.69
C VAL A 439 -3.10 -2.84 43.22
N HIS A 440 -2.28 -3.68 43.88
CA HIS A 440 -2.14 -3.65 45.34
C HIS A 440 -1.62 -2.31 45.87
N ILE A 441 -0.65 -1.69 45.20
CA ILE A 441 -0.13 -0.37 45.58
C ILE A 441 -1.24 0.69 45.50
N GLN A 442 -2.01 0.71 44.41
CA GLN A 442 -3.11 1.67 44.25
C GLN A 442 -4.25 1.43 45.23
N LEU A 443 -4.58 0.17 45.51
CA LEU A 443 -5.56 -0.18 46.55
C LEU A 443 -5.09 0.27 47.94
N CYS A 444 -3.81 0.08 48.26
CA CYS A 444 -3.23 0.52 49.53
C CYS A 444 -3.33 2.04 49.69
N GLN A 445 -3.00 2.79 48.63
CA GLN A 445 -3.11 4.26 48.63
C GLN A 445 -4.55 4.75 48.83
N LEU A 446 -5.51 4.07 48.20
CA LEU A 446 -6.93 4.37 48.35
C LEU A 446 -7.41 4.11 49.79
N LEU A 447 -7.03 2.97 50.37
CA LEU A 447 -7.39 2.62 51.74
C LEU A 447 -6.77 3.58 52.76
N LEU A 448 -5.55 4.04 52.51
CA LEU A 448 -4.89 5.08 53.31
C LEU A 448 -5.69 6.40 53.29
N THR A 449 -6.09 6.84 52.10
CA THR A 449 -6.78 8.13 51.90
C THR A 449 -8.19 8.11 52.51
N SER A 450 -8.90 6.99 52.36
CA SER A 450 -10.27 6.83 52.80
C SER A 450 -10.42 6.46 54.29
N ARG A 451 -9.33 6.06 54.97
CA ARG A 451 -9.31 5.57 56.36
C ARG A 451 -10.26 4.40 56.63
N LEU A 452 -10.60 3.63 55.59
CA LEU A 452 -11.72 2.67 55.63
C LEU A 452 -11.39 1.30 56.23
N VAL A 453 -10.12 0.98 56.54
CA VAL A 453 -9.74 -0.41 56.89
C VAL A 453 -8.87 -0.48 58.14
N ALA A 454 -9.25 -1.40 59.05
CA ALA A 454 -8.41 -1.85 60.14
C ALA A 454 -7.31 -2.78 59.61
N ASN A 455 -6.06 -2.50 59.96
CA ASN A 455 -4.85 -3.28 59.63
C ASN A 455 -4.18 -3.04 58.25
N LEU A 456 -4.17 -1.77 57.81
CA LEU A 456 -3.37 -1.33 56.67
C LEU A 456 -1.85 -1.64 56.75
N PRO A 457 -1.19 -1.63 57.94
CA PRO A 457 0.23 -1.99 58.04
C PRO A 457 0.57 -3.40 57.55
N SER A 458 -0.30 -4.39 57.80
CA SER A 458 -0.10 -5.75 57.26
C SER A 458 -0.20 -5.79 55.74
N PHE A 459 -1.10 -5.02 55.14
CA PHE A 459 -1.24 -4.94 53.69
C PHE A 459 -0.02 -4.24 53.05
N ALA A 460 0.44 -3.13 53.64
CA ALA A 460 1.68 -2.47 53.23
C ALA A 460 2.90 -3.39 53.35
N GLN A 461 2.96 -4.25 54.38
CA GLN A 461 4.04 -5.23 54.52
C GLN A 461 4.07 -6.22 53.35
N VAL A 462 2.93 -6.69 52.85
CA VAL A 462 2.88 -7.61 51.70
C VAL A 462 3.47 -6.96 50.43
N ILE A 463 3.25 -5.66 50.25
CA ILE A 463 3.85 -4.90 49.13
C ILE A 463 5.38 -4.87 49.28
N VAL A 464 5.88 -4.51 50.47
CA VAL A 464 7.33 -4.48 50.76
C VAL A 464 7.96 -5.86 50.58
N ASP A 465 7.36 -6.91 51.13
CA ASP A 465 7.86 -8.29 51.01
C ASP A 465 7.90 -8.75 49.55
N THR A 466 6.97 -8.28 48.70
CA THR A 466 6.96 -8.60 47.27
C THR A 466 8.07 -7.86 46.52
N ILE A 467 8.31 -6.59 46.84
CA ILE A 467 9.44 -5.80 46.32
C ILE A 467 10.75 -6.49 46.67
N ASP A 468 10.91 -6.90 47.93
CA ASP A 468 12.12 -7.54 48.45
C ASP A 468 12.36 -8.91 47.83
N ARG A 469 11.31 -9.76 47.76
CA ARG A 469 11.41 -11.11 47.19
C ARG A 469 11.87 -11.10 45.73
N HIS A 470 11.51 -10.06 44.97
CA HIS A 470 11.81 -9.95 43.55
C HIS A 470 12.89 -8.93 43.21
N HIS A 471 13.55 -8.34 44.21
CA HIS A 471 14.62 -7.36 44.06
C HIS A 471 14.27 -6.22 43.08
N LEU A 472 13.03 -5.69 43.18
CA LEU A 472 12.54 -4.70 42.22
C LEU A 472 13.33 -3.38 42.25
N ASP A 473 14.05 -3.12 43.35
CA ASP A 473 14.95 -1.98 43.49
C ASP A 473 16.05 -1.94 42.39
N GLU A 474 16.41 -3.09 41.80
CA GLU A 474 17.50 -3.18 40.81
C GLU A 474 17.02 -3.10 39.35
N TRP A 475 15.82 -3.59 39.04
CA TRP A 475 15.36 -3.74 37.65
C TRP A 475 14.03 -3.04 37.32
N GLU A 476 13.23 -2.67 38.33
CA GLU A 476 11.98 -1.89 38.20
C GLU A 476 11.93 -0.79 39.27
N PRO A 477 12.93 0.12 39.33
CA PRO A 477 13.11 1.04 40.46
C PRO A 477 11.95 2.02 40.64
N ALA A 478 11.24 2.37 39.56
CA ALA A 478 10.06 3.24 39.63
C ALA A 478 8.88 2.55 40.33
N LEU A 479 8.62 1.28 40.03
CA LEU A 479 7.55 0.51 40.69
C LEU A 479 7.89 0.21 42.16
N ALA A 480 9.16 -0.11 42.43
CA ALA A 480 9.66 -0.27 43.79
C ALA A 480 9.47 1.03 44.60
N LEU A 481 9.82 2.17 44.01
CA LEU A 481 9.63 3.49 44.61
C LEU A 481 8.16 3.73 44.95
N ASP A 482 7.23 3.55 44.00
CA ASP A 482 5.78 3.71 44.24
C ASP A 482 5.31 2.87 45.43
N GLY A 483 5.68 1.59 45.48
CA GLY A 483 5.27 0.71 46.57
C GLY A 483 5.89 1.07 47.92
N LEU A 484 7.16 1.47 47.95
CA LEU A 484 7.86 1.91 49.16
C LEU A 484 7.27 3.22 49.70
N GLN A 485 6.90 4.16 48.82
CA GLN A 485 6.27 5.43 49.21
C GLN A 485 4.92 5.19 49.90
N VAL A 486 4.06 4.37 49.30
CA VAL A 486 2.76 4.04 49.90
C VAL A 486 2.96 3.32 51.24
N ALA A 487 3.88 2.36 51.30
CA ALA A 487 4.19 1.67 52.56
C ALA A 487 4.74 2.61 53.63
N TYR A 488 5.61 3.56 53.27
CA TYR A 488 6.11 4.58 54.19
C TYR A 488 4.98 5.41 54.79
N GLN A 489 4.04 5.89 53.97
CA GLN A 489 2.91 6.70 54.44
C GLN A 489 1.99 5.92 55.38
N VAL A 490 1.90 4.60 55.22
CA VAL A 490 1.18 3.72 56.15
C VAL A 490 1.97 3.54 57.45
N PHE A 491 3.26 3.22 57.36
CA PHE A 491 4.08 2.91 58.54
C PHE A 491 4.46 4.13 59.36
N VAL A 492 4.53 5.33 58.79
CA VAL A 492 4.82 6.55 59.57
C VAL A 492 3.74 6.80 60.64
N GLN A 493 2.50 6.36 60.37
CA GLN A 493 1.37 6.48 61.30
C GLN A 493 1.30 5.34 62.33
N ALA A 494 2.01 4.22 62.09
CA ALA A 494 1.84 2.98 62.89
C ALA A 494 3.13 2.46 63.55
N GLN A 495 4.27 2.50 62.84
CA GLN A 495 5.55 1.88 63.24
C GLN A 495 6.73 2.72 62.74
N ARG A 496 7.17 3.68 63.55
CA ARG A 496 8.20 4.68 63.17
C ARG A 496 9.53 4.06 62.72
N GLU A 497 10.04 3.06 63.42
CA GLU A 497 11.32 2.41 63.07
C GLU A 497 11.29 1.79 61.66
N ARG A 498 10.15 1.20 61.27
CA ARG A 498 9.98 0.66 59.92
C ARG A 498 9.88 1.76 58.87
N ALA A 499 9.18 2.85 59.18
CA ALA A 499 9.11 4.00 58.28
C ALA A 499 10.50 4.59 58.02
N GLU A 500 11.35 4.71 59.04
CA GLU A 500 12.73 5.17 58.90
C GLU A 500 13.58 4.24 58.02
N ALA A 501 13.43 2.92 58.18
CA ALA A 501 14.09 1.93 57.31
C ALA A 501 13.64 2.03 55.84
N LEU A 502 12.34 2.24 55.58
CA LEU A 502 11.83 2.44 54.23
C LEU A 502 12.30 3.76 53.63
N LEU A 503 12.34 4.84 54.42
CA LEU A 503 12.83 6.14 53.96
C LEU A 503 14.30 6.05 53.52
N ALA A 504 15.13 5.31 54.27
CA ALA A 504 16.54 5.09 53.88
C ALA A 504 16.69 4.33 52.55
N ARG A 505 15.72 3.48 52.19
CA ARG A 505 15.67 2.81 50.88
C ARG A 505 15.21 3.78 49.79
N ILE A 506 14.16 4.55 50.05
CA ILE A 506 13.64 5.58 49.13
C ILE A 506 14.74 6.59 48.80
N VAL A 507 15.55 7.02 49.77
CA VAL A 507 16.71 7.93 49.54
C VAL A 507 17.69 7.37 48.50
N LYS A 508 17.89 6.05 48.46
CA LYS A 508 18.79 5.42 47.48
C LYS A 508 18.20 5.38 46.07
N LEU A 509 16.87 5.30 45.96
CA LEU A 509 16.17 5.25 44.67
C LEU A 509 15.87 6.66 44.12
N ASP A 510 15.34 7.54 44.96
CA ASP A 510 14.99 8.92 44.62
C ASP A 510 15.03 9.81 45.88
N MET A 511 16.11 10.58 46.00
CA MET A 511 16.27 11.55 47.08
C MET A 511 15.21 12.65 47.05
N GLY A 512 14.79 13.11 45.87
CA GLY A 512 13.76 14.15 45.75
C GLY A 512 12.43 13.69 46.34
N ALA A 513 12.07 12.42 46.11
CA ALA A 513 10.88 11.82 46.69
C ALA A 513 10.99 11.66 48.21
N ALA A 514 12.16 11.27 48.72
CA ALA A 514 12.43 11.19 50.15
C ALA A 514 12.29 12.55 50.86
N VAL A 515 12.78 13.65 50.27
CA VAL A 515 12.61 15.00 50.84
C VAL A 515 11.14 15.34 50.99
N LYS A 516 10.34 15.11 49.94
CA LYS A 516 8.91 15.42 49.94
C LYS A 516 8.17 14.67 51.04
N LEU A 517 8.48 13.38 51.20
CA LEU A 517 7.88 12.54 52.25
C LEU A 517 8.32 12.93 53.66
N ALA A 518 9.56 13.39 53.85
CA ALA A 518 10.03 13.88 55.15
C ALA A 518 9.48 15.27 55.51
N ALA A 519 9.01 16.04 54.52
CA ALA A 519 8.43 17.36 54.69
C ALA A 519 6.90 17.37 54.83
N SER A 520 6.25 16.21 54.66
CA SER A 520 4.79 16.00 54.82
C SER A 520 4.47 15.34 56.15
#